data_AF-A0A2E0M6W3-F1
#
_entry.id   AF-A0A2E0M6W3-F1
#
_cell.length_a   1.000
_cell.length_b   1.000
_cell.length_c   1.000
_cell.angle_alpha   90.00
_cell.angle_beta   90.00
_cell.angle_gamma   90.00
#
_symmetry.space_group_name_H-M   'P 1'
#
loop_
_entity.id
_entity.type
_entity.pdbx_description
1 polymer ?
#
loop_
_entity_poly.entity_id
_entity_poly.type
_entity_poly.pdbx_seq_one_letter_code
_entity_poly.pdbx_strand_id
1 'polypeptide(L)'
;MSQRDDAKNEPEIIESDFPIDSGQEQFEPLLLTVDDHPAKGLITNSVGWSTRIVLLFDPPHPQFGKEFMTKRFLIEPAGYLTYGMNQKPLRLKRI
;
A
#
# COMPACT_ATOMS: atom_id res chain seq x y z
N MET A 1 16.98 -12.41 28.29
CA MET A 1 17.21 -12.83 26.90
C MET A 1 16.01 -13.67 26.46
N SER A 2 15.53 -13.38 25.24
CA SER A 2 14.60 -14.13 24.40
C SER A 2 13.24 -14.55 24.97
N GLN A 3 12.23 -13.73 24.66
CA GLN A 3 10.98 -14.24 24.10
C GLN A 3 10.71 -13.44 22.83
N ARG A 4 11.10 -14.00 21.68
CA ARG A 4 10.75 -13.51 20.34
C ARG A 4 10.55 -14.72 19.46
N ASP A 5 9.46 -15.42 19.67
CA ASP A 5 8.98 -16.44 18.73
C ASP A 5 7.45 -16.36 18.73
N ASP A 6 6.88 -16.45 17.53
CA ASP A 6 5.44 -16.60 17.22
C ASP A 6 4.57 -15.35 16.97
N ALA A 7 5.14 -14.24 16.49
CA ALA A 7 4.38 -13.33 15.63
C ALA A 7 4.54 -13.79 14.17
N LYS A 8 3.73 -14.77 13.76
CA LYS A 8 3.38 -15.13 12.38
C LYS A 8 4.10 -14.29 11.31
N ASN A 9 5.17 -14.84 10.74
CA ASN A 9 5.91 -14.24 9.63
C ASN A 9 5.06 -14.30 8.35
N GLU A 10 3.98 -13.52 8.28
CA GLU A 10 3.37 -13.20 7.00
C GLU A 10 4.43 -12.47 6.18
N PRO A 11 4.65 -12.83 4.90
CA PRO A 11 5.60 -12.13 4.07
C PRO A 11 5.21 -10.65 4.03
N GLU A 12 6.08 -9.80 4.56
CA GLU A 12 5.83 -8.37 4.61
C GLU A 12 5.71 -7.81 3.18
N ILE A 13 4.72 -6.94 2.95
CA ILE A 13 4.44 -6.37 1.63
C ILE A 13 5.63 -5.51 1.18
N ILE A 14 6.11 -5.75 -0.04
CA ILE A 14 7.13 -4.93 -0.71
C ILE A 14 6.56 -4.22 -1.94
N GLU A 15 7.29 -3.24 -2.48
CA GLU A 15 6.83 -2.48 -3.65
C GLU A 15 6.49 -3.36 -4.86
N SER A 16 7.28 -4.40 -5.13
CA SER A 16 7.05 -5.34 -6.24
C SER A 16 5.79 -6.18 -6.11
N ASP A 17 5.14 -6.21 -4.95
CA ASP A 17 3.86 -6.87 -4.77
C ASP A 17 2.69 -6.07 -5.35
N PHE A 18 2.89 -4.76 -5.57
CA PHE A 18 1.85 -3.91 -6.12
C PHE A 18 1.77 -4.08 -7.64
N PRO A 19 0.59 -4.37 -8.19
CA PRO A 19 0.41 -4.40 -9.63
C PRO A 19 0.59 -3.00 -10.21
N ILE A 20 1.25 -2.93 -11.37
CA ILE A 20 1.44 -1.67 -12.10
C ILE A 20 0.34 -1.55 -13.17
N ASP A 21 -0.65 -0.70 -12.93
CA ASP A 21 -1.64 -0.32 -13.92
C ASP A 21 -1.00 0.54 -15.02
N SER A 22 -0.74 -0.11 -16.15
CA SER A 22 -0.21 0.49 -17.38
C SER A 22 -1.29 0.69 -18.46
N GLY A 23 -2.59 0.67 -18.09
CA GLY A 23 -3.70 0.84 -19.02
C GLY A 23 -4.15 -0.44 -19.72
N GLN A 24 -3.90 -1.61 -19.14
CA GLN A 24 -4.46 -2.89 -19.62
C GLN A 24 -5.84 -3.16 -18.99
N GLU A 25 -6.76 -3.73 -19.77
CA GLU A 25 -8.17 -3.93 -19.37
C GLU A 25 -8.39 -4.94 -18.22
N GLN A 26 -7.37 -5.70 -17.83
CA GLN A 26 -7.47 -6.69 -16.76
C GLN A 26 -6.26 -6.57 -15.83
N PHE A 27 -6.43 -5.85 -14.72
CA PHE A 27 -5.47 -5.87 -13.61
C PHE A 27 -6.22 -6.15 -12.31
N GLU A 28 -5.65 -7.02 -11.47
CA GLU A 28 -6.19 -7.31 -10.14
C GLU A 28 -5.39 -6.52 -9.10
N PRO A 29 -6.00 -5.60 -8.35
CA PRO A 29 -5.30 -4.84 -7.32
C PRO A 29 -4.91 -5.74 -6.14
N LEU A 30 -3.80 -5.39 -5.47
CA LEU A 30 -3.36 -6.08 -4.25
C LEU A 30 -4.39 -5.87 -3.14
N LEU A 31 -4.93 -6.96 -2.58
CA LEU A 31 -5.80 -6.89 -1.41
C LEU A 31 -4.94 -6.79 -0.15
N LEU A 32 -5.19 -5.77 0.68
CA LEU A 32 -4.40 -5.49 1.87
C LEU A 32 -5.19 -4.68 2.91
N THR A 33 -4.68 -4.55 4.12
CA THR A 33 -5.11 -3.54 5.08
C THR A 33 -4.07 -2.43 5.21
N VAL A 34 -4.53 -1.21 5.44
CA VAL A 34 -3.73 -0.02 5.75
C VAL A 34 -4.13 0.43 7.13
N ASP A 35 -3.22 0.36 8.09
CA ASP A 35 -3.51 0.60 9.52
C ASP A 35 -4.78 -0.15 10.00
N ASP A 36 -4.84 -1.44 9.66
CA ASP A 36 -5.95 -2.36 9.95
C ASP A 36 -7.29 -2.04 9.23
N HIS A 37 -7.28 -1.08 8.30
CA HIS A 37 -8.43 -0.75 7.47
C HIS A 37 -8.33 -1.39 6.07
N PRO A 38 -9.35 -2.15 5.61
CA PRO A 38 -9.28 -2.86 4.34
C PRO A 38 -9.16 -1.92 3.13
N ALA A 39 -8.29 -2.30 2.21
CA ALA A 39 -7.95 -1.52 1.03
C ALA A 39 -7.57 -2.40 -0.17
N LYS A 40 -7.53 -1.77 -1.33
CA LYS A 40 -6.95 -2.30 -2.56
C LYS A 40 -5.79 -1.40 -2.98
N GLY A 41 -4.63 -1.99 -3.22
CA GLY A 41 -3.41 -1.28 -3.59
C GLY A 41 -2.99 -1.52 -5.03
N LEU A 42 -2.56 -0.47 -5.72
CA LEU A 42 -1.88 -0.58 -7.01
C LEU A 42 -0.88 0.57 -7.19
N ILE A 43 0.00 0.43 -8.17
CA ILE A 43 0.85 1.50 -8.67
C ILE A 43 0.34 1.87 -10.07
N THR A 44 0.22 3.16 -10.37
CA THR A 44 -0.16 3.63 -11.71
C THR A 44 0.91 4.57 -12.25
N ASN A 45 1.24 4.42 -13.52
CA ASN A 45 2.07 5.36 -14.29
C ASN A 45 1.22 6.20 -15.27
N SER A 46 -0.11 6.01 -15.26
CA SER A 46 -1.03 6.57 -16.26
C SER A 46 -1.56 7.98 -15.89
N VAL A 47 -1.31 8.46 -14.67
CA VAL A 47 -1.90 9.71 -14.14
C VAL A 47 -0.85 10.83 -14.03
N GLY A 48 -0.71 11.60 -15.13
CA GLY A 48 0.39 12.55 -15.31
C GLY A 48 1.71 11.79 -15.43
N TRP A 49 2.79 12.44 -15.85
CA TRP A 49 4.05 11.75 -16.21
C TRP A 49 4.84 11.21 -14.98
N SER A 50 4.16 10.67 -13.96
CA SER A 50 4.75 10.26 -12.70
C SER A 50 4.06 9.02 -12.16
N THR A 51 4.87 8.05 -11.71
CA THR A 51 4.42 6.88 -10.96
C THR A 51 3.79 7.30 -9.63
N ARG A 52 2.67 6.67 -9.29
CA ARG A 52 1.94 6.90 -8.05
C ARG A 52 1.47 5.59 -7.44
N ILE A 53 1.48 5.51 -6.13
CA ILE A 53 0.73 4.48 -5.41
C ILE A 53 -0.70 4.97 -5.18
N VAL A 54 -1.67 4.06 -5.35
CA VAL A 54 -3.09 4.29 -5.12
C VAL A 54 -3.59 3.25 -4.13
N LEU A 55 -4.31 3.71 -3.11
CA LEU A 55 -5.01 2.90 -2.12
C LEU A 55 -6.50 3.23 -2.23
N LEU A 56 -7.31 2.25 -2.56
CA LEU A 56 -8.77 2.36 -2.66
C LEU A 56 -9.40 1.72 -1.42
N PHE A 57 -10.28 2.45 -0.75
CA PHE A 57 -10.89 2.03 0.52
C PHE A 57 -12.37 1.77 0.36
N ASP A 58 -12.80 0.56 0.72
CA ASP A 58 -14.20 0.17 0.82
C ASP A 58 -14.37 -0.77 2.04
N PRO A 59 -14.88 -0.27 3.19
CA PRO A 59 -15.48 1.06 3.42
C PRO A 59 -14.46 2.22 3.41
N PRO A 60 -14.90 3.50 3.37
CA PRO A 60 -14.00 4.66 3.37
C PRO A 60 -13.10 4.74 4.62
N HIS A 61 -11.83 5.12 4.43
CA HIS A 61 -10.86 5.33 5.51
C HIS A 61 -11.17 6.62 6.30
N PRO A 62 -11.04 6.62 7.64
CA PRO A 62 -11.34 7.81 8.47
C PRO A 62 -10.55 9.06 8.10
N GLN A 63 -9.30 8.89 7.65
CA GLN A 63 -8.41 10.00 7.29
C GLN A 63 -8.40 10.33 5.79
N PHE A 64 -8.60 9.33 4.93
CA PHE A 64 -8.37 9.45 3.48
C PHE A 64 -9.66 9.36 2.66
N GLY A 65 -10.78 9.04 3.28
CA GLY A 65 -12.03 8.80 2.56
C GLY A 65 -11.92 7.56 1.66
N LYS A 66 -12.39 7.67 0.43
CA LYS A 66 -12.48 6.53 -0.50
C LYS A 66 -11.17 6.18 -1.21
N GLU A 67 -10.23 7.13 -1.29
CA GLU A 67 -9.01 6.97 -2.07
C GLU A 67 -7.86 7.78 -1.46
N PHE A 68 -6.67 7.18 -1.43
CA PHE A 68 -5.41 7.88 -1.20
C PHE A 68 -4.47 7.66 -2.39
N MET A 69 -3.86 8.74 -2.89
CA MET A 69 -2.91 8.67 -3.99
C MET A 69 -1.75 9.64 -3.77
N THR A 70 -0.52 9.18 -4.01
CA THR A 70 0.69 10.02 -3.90
C THR A 70 1.79 9.56 -4.85
N LYS A 71 2.56 10.53 -5.38
CA LYS A 71 3.80 10.27 -6.15
C LYS A 71 5.04 10.15 -5.28
N ARG A 72 4.96 10.59 -4.02
CA ARG A 72 6.07 10.57 -3.06
C ARG A 72 5.77 9.46 -2.07
N PHE A 73 6.26 8.26 -2.40
CA PHE A 73 6.11 7.08 -1.56
C PHE A 73 7.37 6.21 -1.56
N LEU A 74 7.48 5.36 -0.56
CA LEU A 74 8.45 4.27 -0.46
C LEU A 74 7.84 3.14 0.39
N ILE A 75 8.00 1.89 -0.03
CA ILE A 75 7.64 0.71 0.79
C ILE A 75 8.89 0.27 1.55
N GLU A 76 9.20 0.95 2.64
CA GLU A 76 10.36 0.64 3.49
C GLU A 76 10.13 1.09 4.94
N PRO A 77 10.41 0.23 5.95
CA PRO A 77 10.74 -1.19 5.79
C PRO A 77 9.54 -1.98 5.21
N ALA A 78 9.76 -3.24 4.85
CA ALA A 78 8.69 -4.07 4.31
C ALA A 78 7.45 -4.03 5.23
N GLY A 79 6.26 -3.99 4.63
CA GLY A 79 5.01 -3.80 5.35
C GLY A 79 4.75 -2.37 5.82
N TYR A 80 5.54 -1.37 5.43
CA TYR A 80 5.24 0.05 5.69
C TYR A 80 5.29 0.89 4.42
N LEU A 81 4.22 1.61 4.15
CA LEU A 81 4.17 2.68 3.16
C LEU A 81 4.53 4.01 3.84
N THR A 82 5.67 4.58 3.49
CA THR A 82 6.01 5.95 3.87
C THR A 82 5.62 6.92 2.76
N TYR A 83 5.06 8.09 3.11
CA TYR A 83 4.59 9.04 2.10
C TYR A 83 4.82 10.52 2.43
N GLY A 84 4.85 11.32 1.36
CA GLY A 84 5.01 12.77 1.44
C GLY A 84 6.42 13.21 1.85
N MET A 85 6.60 14.52 2.07
CA MET A 85 7.91 15.08 2.47
C MET A 85 8.32 14.65 3.88
N ASN A 86 7.34 14.37 4.74
CA ASN A 86 7.57 14.04 6.15
C ASN A 86 7.66 12.53 6.39
N GLN A 87 7.70 11.71 5.33
CA GLN A 87 7.77 10.24 5.39
C GLN A 87 6.80 9.64 6.41
N LYS A 88 5.53 10.08 6.38
CA LYS A 88 4.51 9.56 7.31
C LYS A 88 4.32 8.07 7.03
N PRO A 89 4.41 7.19 8.05
CA PRO A 89 4.26 5.76 7.85
C PRO A 89 2.78 5.35 7.88
N LEU A 90 2.43 4.33 7.08
CA LEU A 90 1.19 3.57 7.13
C LEU A 90 1.56 2.08 7.16
N ARG A 91 1.01 1.29 8.08
CA ARG A 91 1.26 -0.16 8.15
C ARG A 91 0.42 -0.87 7.09
N LEU A 92 1.06 -1.73 6.31
CA LEU A 92 0.44 -2.58 5.32
C LEU A 92 0.43 -4.04 5.80
N LYS A 93 -0.69 -4.76 5.61
CA LYS A 93 -0.77 -6.21 5.83
C LYS A 93 -1.57 -6.87 4.72
N ARG A 94 -1.20 -8.09 4.32
CA ARG A 94 -2.02 -8.87 3.37
C ARG A 94 -3.32 -9.33 4.05
N ILE A 95 -4.33 -9.60 3.23
CA ILE A 95 -5.61 -10.21 3.64
C ILE A 95 -5.69 -11.62 3.06
#